data_AF-A0A6M3KJI2-F1
#
_entry.id   AF-A0A6M3KJI2-F1
#
_cell.length_a   1.000
_cell.length_b   1.000
_cell.length_c   1.000
_cell.angle_alpha   90.00
_cell.angle_beta   90.00
_cell.angle_gamma   90.00
#
_symmetry.space_group_name_H-M   'P 1'
#
loop_
_entity.id
_entity.type
_entity.pdbx_description
1 polymer ?
#
loop_
_entity_poly.entity_id
_entity_poly.type
_entity_poly.pdbx_seq_one_letter_code
_entity_poly.pdbx_strand_id
1 'polypeptide(L)' 'MSPRATENLTKDSSDDAVKAAISSCISTQMGEGMKQEQAIAMCHSEARSKTGKALKPRSTTIGG' A
#
# COMPACT_ATOMS: atom_id res chain seq x y z
N MET A 1 -1.31 9.13 -16.69
CA MET A 1 -1.04 8.61 -15.33
C MET A 1 -2.39 8.56 -14.63
N SER A 2 -2.95 7.36 -14.42
CA SER A 2 -4.18 7.21 -13.64
C SER A 2 -3.89 7.55 -12.18
N PRO A 3 -4.80 8.23 -11.44
CA PRO A 3 -4.58 8.53 -10.04
C PRO A 3 -4.35 7.24 -9.27
N ARG A 4 -3.29 7.19 -8.45
CA ARG A 4 -2.96 5.99 -7.68
C ARG A 4 -4.06 5.75 -6.65
N ALA A 5 -4.46 4.50 -6.46
CA ALA A 5 -5.47 4.14 -5.47
C ALA A 5 -5.10 4.61 -4.04
N THR A 6 -3.81 4.71 -3.76
CA THR A 6 -3.23 5.25 -2.52
C THR A 6 -3.41 6.76 -2.36
N GLU A 7 -3.56 7.54 -3.45
CA GLU A 7 -3.81 8.98 -3.38
C GLU A 7 -5.20 9.33 -2.86
N ASN A 8 -6.17 8.43 -3.03
CA ASN A 8 -7.54 8.60 -2.55
C ASN A 8 -7.71 8.17 -1.07
N LEU A 9 -6.64 7.72 -0.43
CA LEU A 9 -6.65 7.37 0.98
C LEU A 9 -6.66 8.61 1.86
N THR A 10 -7.41 8.53 2.96
CA THR A 10 -7.44 9.54 4.02
C THR A 10 -7.14 8.91 5.36
N LYS A 11 -6.85 9.71 6.38
CA LYS A 11 -6.66 9.25 7.78
C LYS A 11 -7.85 8.44 8.32
N ASP A 12 -9.05 8.69 7.81
CA ASP A 12 -10.29 8.01 8.20
C ASP A 12 -10.56 6.72 7.39
N SER A 13 -9.74 6.42 6.37
CA SER A 13 -9.86 5.17 5.63
C SER A 13 -9.67 3.96 6.56
N SER A 14 -10.57 2.99 6.41
CA SER A 14 -10.50 1.70 7.13
C SER A 14 -9.30 0.88 6.67
N ASP A 15 -8.78 0.02 7.54
CA ASP A 15 -7.61 -0.84 7.26
C ASP A 15 -7.76 -1.65 5.95
N ASP A 16 -8.97 -2.17 5.70
CA ASP A 16 -9.34 -2.87 4.47
C ASP A 16 -9.22 -1.98 3.23
N ALA A 17 -9.68 -0.73 3.30
CA ALA A 17 -9.56 0.22 2.19
C ALA A 17 -8.09 0.57 1.91
N VAL A 18 -7.27 0.68 2.97
CA VAL A 18 -5.83 0.92 2.82
C VAL A 18 -5.14 -0.28 2.17
N LYS A 19 -5.46 -1.52 2.59
CA LYS A 19 -4.92 -2.74 1.97
C LYS A 19 -5.34 -2.89 0.51
N ALA A 20 -6.61 -2.63 0.19
CA ALA A 20 -7.11 -2.68 -1.18
C ALA A 20 -6.40 -1.66 -2.07
N ALA A 21 -6.23 -0.43 -1.59
CA ALA A 21 -5.52 0.63 -2.30
C ALA A 21 -4.03 0.28 -2.55
N ILE A 22 -3.35 -0.28 -1.54
CA ILE A 22 -1.96 -0.75 -1.69
C ILE A 22 -1.88 -1.88 -2.72
N SER A 23 -2.77 -2.87 -2.66
CA SER A 23 -2.79 -3.98 -3.61
C SER A 23 -3.01 -3.50 -5.05
N SER A 24 -3.92 -2.55 -5.23
CA SER A 24 -4.16 -1.92 -6.54
C SER A 24 -2.94 -1.13 -7.01
N CYS A 25 -2.30 -0.36 -6.13
CA CYS A 25 -1.08 0.39 -6.43
C CYS A 25 0.06 -0.54 -6.85
N ILE A 26 0.31 -1.63 -6.12
CA ILE A 26 1.35 -2.62 -6.46
C ILE A 26 1.10 -3.20 -7.85
N SER A 27 -0.14 -3.59 -8.13
CA SER A 27 -0.51 -4.19 -9.42
C SER A 27 -0.25 -3.23 -10.58
N THR A 28 -0.61 -1.95 -10.42
CA THR A 28 -0.30 -0.90 -11.40
C THR A 28 1.21 -0.76 -11.59
N GLN A 29 1.97 -0.62 -10.51
CA GLN A 29 3.42 -0.43 -10.58
C GLN A 29 4.12 -1.62 -11.24
N MET A 30 3.70 -2.86 -10.94
CA MET A 30 4.25 -4.03 -11.61
C MET A 30 3.89 -4.06 -13.10
N GLY A 31 2.67 -3.64 -13.47
CA GLY A 31 2.26 -3.48 -14.86
C GLY A 31 3.10 -2.45 -15.62
N GLU A 32 3.62 -1.44 -14.93
CA GLU A 32 4.56 -0.45 -15.48
C GLU A 32 6.03 -0.96 -15.53
N GLY A 33 6.28 -2.22 -15.16
CA GLY A 33 7.60 -2.83 -15.19
C GLY A 33 8.43 -2.62 -13.92
N MET A 34 7.83 -2.12 -12.84
CA MET A 34 8.49 -2.02 -11.54
C MET A 34 8.64 -3.40 -10.88
N LYS A 35 9.77 -3.64 -10.21
CA LYS A 35 9.94 -4.86 -9.40
C LYS A 35 8.93 -4.89 -8.26
N GLN A 36 8.37 -6.06 -7.98
CA GLN A 36 7.36 -6.27 -6.94
C GLN A 36 7.77 -5.68 -5.59
N GLU A 37 9.00 -5.95 -5.13
CA GLU A 37 9.50 -5.45 -3.84
C GLU A 37 9.57 -3.92 -3.78
N GLN A 38 9.98 -3.28 -4.88
CA GLN A 38 10.03 -1.82 -5.01
C GLN A 38 8.62 -1.23 -5.04
N ALA A 39 7.69 -1.86 -5.76
CA ALA A 39 6.29 -1.48 -5.80
C ALA A 39 5.63 -1.57 -4.41
N ILE A 40 5.87 -2.66 -3.68
CA ILE A 40 5.37 -2.85 -2.31
C ILE A 40 5.90 -1.73 -1.40
N ALA A 41 7.20 -1.49 -1.38
CA ALA A 41 7.81 -0.48 -0.52
C ALA A 41 7.28 0.93 -0.83
N MET A 42 7.14 1.27 -2.11
CA MET A 42 6.62 2.56 -2.55
C MET A 42 5.15 2.75 -2.15
N CYS A 43 4.28 1.79 -2.49
CA CYS A 43 2.85 1.87 -2.21
C CYS A 43 2.54 1.88 -0.71
N HIS A 44 3.28 1.10 0.10
CA HIS A 44 3.15 1.16 1.56
C HIS A 44 3.59 2.51 2.13
N SER A 45 4.70 3.08 1.64
CA SER A 45 5.19 4.38 2.09
C SER A 45 4.20 5.51 1.75
N GLU A 46 3.62 5.46 0.56
CA GLU A 46 2.62 6.43 0.12
C GLU A 46 1.32 6.33 0.93
N ALA A 47 0.81 5.11 1.12
CA ALA A 47 -0.36 4.85 1.96
C ALA A 47 -0.14 5.32 3.41
N ARG A 48 1.05 5.10 3.98
CA ARG A 48 1.42 5.58 5.31
C ARG A 48 1.45 7.10 5.37
N SER A 49 1.98 7.76 4.33
CA SER A 49 2.04 9.23 4.27
C SER A 49 0.66 9.85 4.20
N LYS A 50 -0.31 9.22 3.52
CA LYS A 50 -1.68 9.71 3.37
C LYS A 50 -2.56 9.44 4.58
N THR A 51 -2.42 8.26 5.18
CA THR A 51 -3.30 7.80 6.27
C THR A 51 -2.72 8.10 7.65
N GLY A 52 -1.40 8.33 7.75
CA GLY A 52 -0.66 8.34 9.02
C GLY A 52 -0.59 6.97 9.70
N LYS A 53 -1.22 5.94 9.12
CA LYS A 53 -1.27 4.58 9.67
C LYS A 53 -0.08 3.80 9.14
N ALA A 54 0.78 3.36 10.06
CA ALA A 54 1.75 2.33 9.74
C ALA A 54 1.01 1.00 9.64
N LEU A 55 0.58 0.63 8.42
CA LEU A 55 0.26 -0.76 8.15
C LEU A 55 1.54 -1.56 8.36
N LYS A 56 1.62 -2.26 9.50
CA LYS A 56 2.70 -3.23 9.70
C LYS A 56 2.66 -4.16 8.47
N PRO A 57 3.80 -4.41 7.80
CA PRO A 57 3.86 -5.57 6.92
C PRO A 57 3.37 -6.75 7.76
N ARG A 58 2.53 -7.59 7.15
CA ARG A 58 1.90 -8.75 7.80
C ARG A 58 3.00 -9.69 8.31
N SER A 59 3.58 -9.33 9.45
CA SER A 59 4.52 -10.15 10.20
C SER A 59 3.62 -11.11 10.93
N THR A 60 3.40 -12.25 10.29
CA THR A 60 2.85 -13.45 10.92
C THR A 60 3.59 -13.61 12.25
N THR A 61 2.87 -13.48 13.35
CA THR A 61 3.30 -13.99 14.65
C THR A 61 3.60 -15.48 14.47
N ILE A 62 4.87 -15.83 14.26
CA ILE A 62 5.35 -17.17 14.58
C ILE A 62 5.84 -17.05 16.01
N GLY A 63 5.00 -17.54 16.92
CA GLY A 63 5.30 -17.58 18.35
C GLY A 63 6.56 -18.41 18.63
N GLY A 64 7.25 -18.01 19.68
CA GLY A 64 8.25 -18.78 20.41
C GLY A 64 8.04 -18.54 21.89
#